data_AF-A0A356X6K1-F1
#
_entry.id   AF-A0A356X6K1-F1
#
_cell.length_a   1.000
_cell.length_b   1.000
_cell.length_c   1.000
_cell.angle_alpha   90.00
_cell.angle_beta   90.00
_cell.angle_gamma   90.00
#
_symmetry.space_group_name_H-M   'P 1'
#
loop_
_entity.id
_entity.type
_entity.pdbx_description
1 polymer ?
#
loop_
_entity_poly.entity_id
_entity_poly.type
_entity_poly.pdbx_seq_one_letter_code
_entity_poly.pdbx_strand_id
1 'polypeptide(L)' 'IRFDEAHRTGIEDIRNLYVDLENGAQVPVKEVADISYQPGPMQISRDNTFRRSYVGVNTRGRDVESVVLDIQEK' A
#
# COMPACT_ATOMS: atom_id res chain seq x y z
N ILE A 1 5.05 -23.86 8.96
CA ILE A 1 6.41 -23.42 9.39
C ILE A 1 6.46 -21.91 9.22
N ARG A 2 6.72 -21.15 10.29
CA ARG A 2 6.73 -19.68 10.32
C ARG A 2 7.94 -19.26 11.15
N PHE A 3 8.69 -18.24 10.71
CA PHE A 3 9.82 -17.72 11.48
C PHE A 3 9.35 -17.04 12.76
N ASP A 4 10.21 -17.08 13.78
CA ASP A 4 9.98 -16.51 15.10
C ASP A 4 9.80 -14.99 15.05
N GLU A 5 8.98 -14.43 15.94
CA GLU A 5 8.51 -13.03 15.91
C GLU A 5 9.67 -12.03 16.06
N ALA A 6 10.70 -12.41 16.81
CA ALA A 6 11.91 -11.62 17.03
C ALA A 6 12.74 -11.37 15.75
N HIS A 7 12.54 -12.16 14.68
CA HIS A 7 13.27 -12.03 13.41
C HIS A 7 12.42 -11.36 12.32
N ARG A 8 11.33 -10.66 12.69
CA ARG A 8 10.41 -10.01 11.74
C ARG A 8 9.94 -8.62 12.17
N THR A 9 10.53 -8.06 13.22
CA THR A 9 10.06 -6.78 13.79
C THR A 9 10.64 -5.58 13.03
N GLY A 10 11.80 -5.74 12.40
CA GLY A 10 12.44 -4.71 11.58
C GLY A 10 12.69 -5.12 10.13
N ILE A 11 12.78 -4.12 9.23
CA ILE A 11 13.24 -4.32 7.85
C ILE A 11 14.68 -4.85 7.79
N GLU A 12 15.50 -4.53 8.81
CA GLU A 12 16.86 -5.04 8.95
C GLU A 12 16.90 -6.56 9.16
N ASP A 13 15.90 -7.12 9.85
CA ASP A 13 15.81 -8.58 10.05
C ASP A 13 15.54 -9.30 8.73
N ILE A 14 14.71 -8.68 7.88
CA ILE A 14 14.41 -9.18 6.53
C ILE A 14 15.64 -9.08 5.63
N ARG A 15 16.41 -7.99 5.73
CA ARG A 15 17.66 -7.80 4.97
C ARG A 15 18.74 -8.81 5.33
N ASN A 16 18.77 -9.23 6.60
CA ASN A 16 19.74 -10.20 7.12
C ASN A 16 19.23 -11.65 7.07
N LEU A 17 18.05 -11.90 6.51
CA LEU A 17 17.53 -13.25 6.32
C LEU A 17 18.43 -14.01 5.32
N TYR A 18 18.73 -15.27 5.62
CA TYR A 18 19.48 -16.14 4.74
C TYR A 18 18.54 -16.95 3.84
N VAL A 19 18.94 -17.11 2.58
CA VAL A 19 18.26 -17.98 1.60
C VAL A 19 19.22 -19.09 1.20
N ASP A 20 18.73 -20.33 1.26
CA ASP A 20 19.48 -21.50 0.83
C ASP A 20 19.48 -21.57 -0.71
N LEU A 21 20.67 -21.70 -1.29
CA LEU A 21 20.87 -21.98 -2.70
C LEU A 21 20.84 -23.51 -2.95
N GLU A 22 20.58 -23.90 -4.19
CA GLU A 22 20.55 -25.31 -4.61
C GLU A 22 21.88 -26.06 -4.35
N ASN A 23 22.98 -25.32 -4.20
CA ASN A 23 24.31 -25.84 -3.87
C ASN A 23 24.57 -25.95 -2.34
N GLY A 24 23.58 -25.66 -1.50
CA GLY A 24 23.70 -25.68 -0.03
C GLY A 24 24.42 -24.48 0.57
N ALA A 25 24.83 -23.50 -0.23
CA ALA A 25 25.34 -22.23 0.28
C ALA A 25 24.18 -21.34 0.76
N GLN A 26 24.47 -20.46 1.72
CA GLN A 26 23.51 -19.49 2.24
C GLN A 26 23.94 -18.09 1.82
N VAL A 27 23.01 -17.32 1.27
CA VAL A 27 23.25 -15.91 0.90
C VAL A 27 22.24 -15.02 1.62
N PRO A 28 22.66 -13.87 2.17
CA PRO A 28 21.73 -12.93 2.76
C PRO A 28 20.86 -12.25 1.67
N VAL A 29 19.57 -12.04 1.93
CA VAL A 29 18.60 -11.50 0.96
C VAL A 29 19.05 -10.15 0.38
N LYS A 30 19.73 -9.31 1.17
CA LYS A 30 20.25 -8.00 0.73
C LYS A 30 21.22 -8.07 -0.47
N GLU A 31 21.88 -9.21 -0.70
CA GLU A 31 22.82 -9.38 -1.82
C GLU A 31 22.12 -9.78 -3.12
N VAL A 32 20.87 -10.25 -3.04
CA VAL A 32 20.09 -10.74 -4.19
C VAL A 32 18.88 -9.85 -4.51
N ALA A 33 18.44 -9.00 -3.59
CA ALA A 33 17.26 -8.15 -3.76
C ALA A 33 17.38 -6.82 -3.01
N ASP A 34 16.81 -5.75 -3.59
CA ASP A 34 16.62 -4.47 -2.92
C ASP A 34 15.34 -4.51 -2.07
N ILE A 35 15.46 -4.13 -0.79
CA ILE A 35 14.34 -4.10 0.16
C ILE A 35 14.16 -2.67 0.64
N SER A 36 13.07 -2.04 0.19
CA SER A 36 12.70 -0.67 0.54
C SER A 36 11.24 -0.57 0.97
N TYR A 37 10.97 0.38 1.87
CA TYR A 37 9.60 0.76 2.19
C TYR A 37 9.03 1.60 1.05
N GLN A 38 7.91 1.16 0.50
CA GLN A 38 7.19 1.90 -0.52
C GLN A 38 5.77 2.22 -0.04
N PRO A 39 5.32 3.48 -0.15
CA PRO A 39 3.94 3.82 0.16
C PRO A 39 3.02 3.15 -0.87
N GLY A 40 2.07 2.35 -0.37
CA GLY A 40 1.02 1.74 -1.17
C GLY A 40 -0.35 2.37 -0.89
N PRO A 41 -1.32 2.26 -1.80
CA PRO A 41 -2.68 2.70 -1.53
C PRO A 41 -3.28 1.87 -0.39
N MET A 42 -3.76 2.53 0.66
CA MET A 42 -4.46 1.90 1.80
C MET A 42 -5.69 1.10 1.36
N GLN A 43 -6.39 1.55 0.32
CA GLN A 43 -7.56 0.90 -0.24
C GLN A 43 -7.65 1.19 -1.74
N ILE A 44 -7.97 0.16 -2.53
CA ILE A 44 -8.27 0.32 -3.96
C ILE A 44 -9.77 0.13 -4.12
N SER A 45 -10.53 1.22 -4.14
CA SER A 45 -11.96 1.17 -4.46
C SER A 45 -12.16 0.90 -5.94
N ARG A 46 -13.03 -0.07 -6.25
CA ARG A 46 -13.35 -0.48 -7.62
C ARG A 46 -14.85 -0.52 -7.81
N ASP A 47 -15.30 0.05 -8.90
CA ASP A 47 -16.69 -0.04 -9.36
C ASP A 47 -16.66 -0.48 -10.83
N ASN A 48 -17.39 -1.55 -11.14
CA ASN A 48 -17.41 -2.21 -12.45
C ASN A 48 -16.01 -2.45 -13.09
N THR A 49 -15.03 -2.90 -12.31
CA THR A 49 -13.63 -3.15 -12.72
C THR A 49 -12.73 -1.90 -12.86
N PHE A 50 -13.31 -0.70 -12.77
CA PHE A 50 -12.57 0.57 -12.84
C PHE A 50 -12.20 1.11 -11.47
N ARG A 51 -11.01 1.70 -11.33
CA ARG A 51 -10.58 2.38 -10.10
C ARG A 51 -11.36 3.69 -9.98
N ARG A 52 -11.97 3.94 -8.81
CA ARG A 52 -12.74 5.17 -8.56
C ARG A 52 -12.27 5.84 -7.26
N SER A 53 -12.07 7.15 -7.31
CA SER A 53 -11.86 8.00 -6.13
C SER A 53 -13.13 8.83 -5.89
N TYR A 54 -13.49 9.09 -4.64
CA TYR A 54 -14.68 9.86 -4.27
C TYR A 54 -14.28 11.16 -3.58
N VAL A 55 -14.98 12.24 -3.88
CA VAL A 55 -14.88 13.51 -3.16
C VAL A 55 -16.24 13.74 -2.50
N GLY A 56 -16.27 13.69 -1.16
CA GLY A 56 -17.46 13.99 -0.39
C GLY A 56 -17.52 15.49 -0.07
N VAL A 57 -18.66 16.12 -0.37
CA VAL A 57 -18.90 17.54 -0.05
C VAL A 57 -20.06 17.62 0.93
N ASN A 58 -19.87 18.35 2.02
CA ASN A 58 -20.93 18.66 2.97
C ASN A 58 -21.38 20.11 2.74
N THR A 59 -22.69 20.33 2.56
CA THR A 59 -23.26 21.68 2.49
C THR A 59 -23.80 22.09 3.86
N ARG A 60 -23.53 23.34 4.27
CA ARG A 60 -24.10 23.93 5.48
C ARG A 60 -24.56 25.34 5.18
N GLY A 61 -25.83 25.64 5.43
CA GLY A 61 -26.40 26.96 5.21
C GLY A 61 -26.61 27.34 3.73
N ARG A 62 -26.42 26.41 2.79
CA ARG A 62 -26.77 26.55 1.37
C ARG A 62 -27.56 25.33 0.91
N ASP A 63 -28.41 25.55 -0.07
CA ASP A 63 -29.20 24.53 -0.74
C ASP A 63 -28.31 23.56 -1.54
N VAL A 64 -28.68 22.27 -1.54
CA VAL A 64 -27.88 21.20 -2.15
C VAL A 64 -27.93 21.27 -3.67
N GLU A 65 -29.08 21.59 -4.27
CA GLU A 65 -29.27 21.67 -5.72
C GLU A 65 -28.38 22.77 -6.30
N SER A 66 -28.42 23.95 -5.69
CA SER A 66 -27.59 25.09 -6.11
C SER A 66 -26.09 24.77 -6.05
N VAL A 67 -25.63 24.06 -5.03
CA VAL A 67 -24.21 23.69 -4.90
C VAL A 67 -23.80 22.64 -5.93
N VAL A 68 -24.68 21.68 -6.26
CA VAL A 68 -24.40 20.71 -7.31
C VAL A 68 -24.29 21.39 -8.68
N LEU A 69 -25.19 22.33 -8.98
CA LEU A 69 -25.15 23.10 -10.22
C LEU A 69 -23.87 23.95 -10.32
N ASP A 70 -23.51 24.67 -9.25
CA ASP A 70 -22.28 25.46 -9.18
C ASP A 70 -21.01 24.59 -9.38
N ILE A 71 -21.01 23.35 -8.89
CA ILE A 71 -19.88 22.40 -9.04
C ILE A 71 -19.84 21.78 -10.43
N GLN A 72 -20.98 21.59 -11.10
CA GLN A 72 -21.04 20.99 -12.44
C GLN A 72 -20.71 21.99 -13.57
N GLU A 73 -20.99 23.27 -13.38
CA GLU A 73 -20.68 24.33 -14.35
C GLU A 73 -19.19 24.71 -14.40
N LYS A 74 -18.37 24.26 -13.43
CA LYS A 74 -16.94 24.58 -13.33
C LYS A 74 -16.05 23.35 -13.46
#